data_AF-A0A2W2ABW5-F1
#
_entry.id   AF-A0A2W2ABW5-F1
#
_cell.length_a   1.000
_cell.length_b   1.000
_cell.length_c   1.000
_cell.angle_alpha   90.00
_cell.angle_beta   90.00
_cell.angle_gamma   90.00
#
_symmetry.space_group_name_H-M   'P 1'
#
loop_
_entity.id
_entity.type
_entity.pdbx_description
1 polymer ?
#
loop_
_entity_poly.entity_id
_entity_poly.type
_entity_poly.pdbx_seq_one_letter_code
_entity_poly.pdbx_strand_id
1 'polypeptide(L)'
;MPKDDLTVEEATAIAEHARSGSLPLEDPEVRRMVEQANRTLVRAQMWGEDRSPKLRRRRRWLAAGALVMVLVWVAGLLVPLALRLGP
;
A
#
# COMPACT_ATOMS: atom_id res chain seq x y z
N MET A 1 -4.78 23.38 -20.94
CA MET A 1 -3.77 22.42 -20.44
C MET A 1 -4.24 21.96 -19.08
N PRO A 2 -4.55 20.67 -18.88
CA PRO A 2 -4.74 20.14 -17.54
C PRO A 2 -3.45 20.39 -16.77
N LYS A 3 -3.53 20.99 -15.58
CA LYS A 3 -2.42 20.92 -14.64
C LYS A 3 -2.44 19.49 -14.13
N ASP A 4 -1.52 18.67 -14.61
CA ASP A 4 -1.32 17.32 -14.08
C ASP A 4 -0.84 17.48 -12.64
N ASP A 5 -1.80 17.54 -11.71
CA ASP A 5 -1.52 17.58 -10.28
C ASP A 5 -0.83 16.26 -9.92
N LEU A 6 0.46 16.35 -9.61
CA LEU A 6 1.32 15.22 -9.26
C LEU A 6 0.63 14.40 -8.15
N THR A 7 0.26 13.16 -8.45
CA THR A 7 -0.41 12.30 -7.46
C THR A 7 0.58 11.87 -6.38
N VAL A 8 0.07 11.49 -5.19
CA VAL A 8 0.93 11.05 -4.08
C VAL A 8 1.72 9.78 -4.44
N GLU A 9 1.14 8.91 -5.27
CA GLU A 9 1.81 7.69 -5.75
C GLU A 9 2.98 8.03 -6.69
N GLU A 10 2.78 8.92 -7.65
CA GLU A 10 3.84 9.40 -8.56
C GLU A 10 4.91 10.19 -7.80
N ALA A 11 4.50 11.03 -6.85
CA ALA A 11 5.41 11.77 -5.98
C ALA A 11 6.30 10.82 -5.15
N THR A 12 5.73 9.72 -4.66
CA THR A 12 6.47 8.69 -3.92
C THR A 12 7.50 8.03 -4.83
N ALA A 13 7.11 7.64 -6.04
CA ALA A 13 8.01 7.00 -6.99
C ALA A 13 9.18 7.93 -7.38
N ILE A 14 8.90 9.21 -7.68
CA ILE A 14 9.91 10.19 -8.04
C ILE A 14 10.89 10.43 -6.88
N ALA A 15 10.40 10.57 -5.65
CA ALA A 15 11.25 10.77 -4.48
C ALA A 15 12.09 9.52 -4.11
N GLU A 16 11.61 8.32 -4.44
CA GLU A 16 12.35 7.07 -4.26
C GLU A 16 13.51 6.96 -5.27
N HIS A 17 13.24 7.28 -6.55
CA HIS A 17 14.27 7.31 -7.61
C HIS A 17 15.31 8.43 -7.41
N ALA A 18 14.90 9.56 -6.81
CA ALA A 18 15.85 10.61 -6.41
C ALA A 18 16.78 10.11 -5.30
N ARG A 19 16.24 9.40 -4.30
CA ARG A 19 17.02 8.83 -3.19
C ARG A 19 17.95 7.69 -3.60
N SER A 20 17.56 6.89 -4.58
CA SER A 20 18.41 5.84 -5.15
C SER A 20 19.53 6.40 -6.04
N GLY A 21 19.56 7.72 -6.27
CA GLY A 21 20.56 8.38 -7.11
C GLY A 21 20.38 8.10 -8.60
N SER A 22 19.22 7.58 -9.03
CA SER A 22 18.96 7.22 -10.42
C SER A 22 18.46 8.39 -11.27
N LEU A 23 18.28 9.58 -10.69
CA LEU A 23 17.81 10.78 -11.38
C LEU A 23 18.95 11.81 -11.55
N PRO A 24 19.14 12.39 -12.75
CA PRO A 24 20.14 13.43 -12.97
C PRO A 24 19.67 14.77 -12.35
N LEU A 25 20.02 15.01 -11.09
CA LEU A 25 19.64 16.22 -10.35
C LEU A 25 20.37 17.50 -10.81
N GLU A 26 21.40 17.34 -11.64
CA GLU A 26 22.07 18.44 -12.35
C GLU A 26 21.14 19.11 -13.37
N ASP A 27 20.12 18.38 -13.85
CA ASP A 27 19.10 18.93 -14.73
C ASP A 27 18.11 19.78 -13.90
N PRO A 28 17.98 21.09 -14.19
CA PRO A 28 17.07 21.97 -13.47
C PRO A 28 15.59 21.57 -13.59
N GLU A 29 15.17 20.87 -14.65
CA GLU A 29 13.80 20.38 -14.79
C GLU A 29 13.53 19.18 -13.87
N VAL A 30 14.45 18.21 -13.84
CA VAL A 30 14.37 17.03 -12.95
C VAL A 30 14.35 17.47 -11.50
N ARG A 31 15.19 18.45 -11.13
CA ARG A 31 15.22 19.00 -9.79
C ARG A 31 13.88 19.63 -9.38
N ARG A 32 13.23 20.37 -10.27
CA ARG A 32 11.90 20.96 -10.02
C ARG A 32 10.83 19.88 -9.82
N MET A 33 10.87 18.80 -10.60
CA MET A 33 9.94 17.68 -10.45
C MET A 33 10.12 16.96 -9.11
N VAL A 34 11.37 16.74 -8.67
CA VAL A 34 11.68 16.14 -7.36
C VAL A 34 11.23 17.06 -6.22
N GLU A 35 11.41 18.38 -6.35
CA GLU A 35 10.98 19.34 -5.35
C GLU A 35 9.46 19.41 -5.22
N GLN A 36 8.74 19.37 -6.35
CA GLN A 36 7.28 19.28 -6.36
C GLN A 36 6.79 17.96 -5.75
N ALA A 37 7.42 16.84 -6.08
CA ALA A 37 7.13 15.54 -5.46
C ALA A 37 7.31 15.56 -3.94
N ASN A 38 8.43 16.08 -3.46
CA ASN A 38 8.69 16.23 -2.02
C ASN A 38 7.64 17.12 -1.34
N ARG A 39 7.22 18.22 -1.99
CA ARG A 39 6.18 19.11 -1.46
C ARG A 39 4.82 18.42 -1.35
N THR A 40 4.44 17.63 -2.35
CA THR A 40 3.21 16.84 -2.35
C THR A 40 3.22 15.79 -1.24
N LEU A 41 4.36 15.10 -1.06
CA LEU A 41 4.52 14.11 0.02
C LEU A 41 4.44 14.74 1.42
N VAL A 42 5.12 15.87 1.64
CA VAL A 42 5.08 16.57 2.94
C VAL A 42 3.66 17.07 3.24
N ARG A 43 2.96 17.62 2.23
CA ARG A 43 1.56 18.03 2.39
C ARG A 43 0.69 16.84 2.73
N ALA A 44 0.81 15.72 2.01
CA ALA A 44 0.05 14.50 2.31
C ALA A 44 0.31 14.03 3.77
N GLN A 45 1.57 13.92 4.17
CA GLN A 45 1.97 13.51 5.53
C GLN A 45 1.41 14.42 6.64
N MET A 46 1.31 15.73 6.39
CA MET A 46 0.74 16.71 7.34
C MET A 46 -0.78 16.58 7.51
N TRP A 47 -1.50 16.08 6.51
CA TRP A 47 -2.96 15.90 6.57
C TRP A 47 -3.38 14.47 6.93
N GLY A 48 -2.43 13.58 7.24
CA GLY A 48 -2.71 12.22 7.72
C GLY A 48 -3.19 11.23 6.65
N GLU A 49 -3.36 11.69 5.42
CA GLU A 49 -3.55 10.88 4.22
C GLU A 49 -2.13 10.62 3.66
N ASP A 50 -1.58 9.41 3.66
CA ASP A 50 -2.10 8.36 2.82
C ASP A 50 -1.76 6.96 3.31
N ARG A 51 -2.85 6.19 3.44
CA ARG A 51 -2.88 4.74 3.28
C ARG A 51 -2.10 4.34 2.02
N SER A 52 -0.86 3.91 2.21
CA SER A 52 -0.12 3.19 1.20
C SER A 52 -1.00 2.08 0.58
N PRO A 53 -1.20 2.03 -0.75
CA PRO A 53 -1.96 0.97 -1.40
C PRO A 53 -1.34 -0.42 -1.13
N LYS A 54 -0.03 -0.49 -0.84
CA LYS A 54 0.66 -1.70 -0.37
C LYS A 54 0.17 -2.17 1.01
N LEU A 55 -0.20 -1.25 1.92
CA LEU A 55 -0.81 -1.61 3.22
C LEU A 55 -2.21 -2.19 3.06
N ARG A 56 -3.03 -1.70 2.11
CA ARG A 56 -4.37 -2.29 1.84
C ARG A 56 -4.25 -3.74 1.38
N ARG A 57 -3.27 -4.06 0.53
CA ARG A 57 -3.01 -5.44 0.08
C ARG A 57 -2.57 -6.32 1.27
N ARG A 58 -1.64 -5.84 2.09
CA ARG A 58 -1.15 -6.57 3.27
C ARG A 58 -2.24 -6.81 4.32
N ARG A 59 -3.12 -5.83 4.55
CA ARG A 59 -4.27 -5.97 5.46
C ARG A 59 -5.32 -6.95 4.94
N ARG A 60 -5.54 -7.01 3.63
CA ARG A 60 -6.41 -8.03 3.00
C ARG A 60 -5.82 -9.44 3.16
N TRP A 61 -4.51 -9.62 3.00
CA TRP A 61 -3.85 -10.90 3.25
C TRP A 61 -3.94 -11.34 4.72
N LEU A 62 -3.76 -10.42 5.68
CA LEU A 62 -3.94 -10.72 7.10
C LEU A 62 -5.39 -11.10 7.42
N ALA A 63 -6.37 -10.37 6.88
CA ALA A 63 -7.78 -10.68 7.05
C ALA A 63 -8.16 -12.03 6.43
N ALA A 64 -7.64 -12.34 5.23
CA ALA A 64 -7.85 -13.63 4.59
C ALA A 64 -7.21 -14.78 5.39
N GLY A 65 -5.99 -14.59 5.90
CA GLY A 65 -5.33 -15.58 6.75
C GLY A 65 -6.09 -15.83 8.06
N ALA A 66 -6.58 -14.77 8.70
CA ALA A 66 -7.41 -14.89 9.91
C ALA A 66 -8.71 -15.64 9.62
N LEU A 67 -9.37 -15.35 8.49
CA LEU A 67 -10.60 -16.05 8.08
C LEU A 67 -10.34 -17.54 7.85
N VAL A 68 -9.27 -17.89 7.12
CA VAL A 68 -8.89 -19.29 6.88
C VAL A 68 -8.61 -20.01 8.20
N MET A 69 -7.90 -19.37 9.13
CA MET A 69 -7.61 -19.95 10.45
C MET A 69 -8.90 -20.26 11.23
N VAL A 70 -9.88 -19.35 11.20
CA VAL A 70 -11.19 -19.56 11.84
C VAL A 70 -11.94 -20.70 11.16
N LEU A 71 -11.95 -20.76 9.82
CA LEU A 71 -12.62 -21.83 9.09
C LEU A 71 -12.02 -23.21 9.38
N VAL A 72 -10.69 -23.31 9.46
CA VAL A 72 -10.00 -24.54 9.85
C VAL A 72 -10.39 -24.96 11.26
N TRP A 73 -10.46 -24.00 12.19
CA TRP A 73 -10.85 -24.29 13.58
C TRP A 73 -12.31 -24.76 13.69
N VAL A 74 -13.23 -24.08 13.00
CA VAL A 74 -14.65 -24.43 12.95
C VAL A 74 -14.83 -25.80 12.29
N ALA A 75 -14.16 -26.07 11.18
CA ALA A 75 -14.19 -27.38 10.52
C ALA A 75 -13.60 -28.46 11.43
N GLY A 76 -12.49 -28.21 12.12
CA GLY A 76 -11.90 -29.15 13.08
C GLY A 76 -12.85 -29.51 14.22
N LEU A 77 -13.75 -28.59 14.62
CA LEU A 77 -14.76 -28.86 15.64
C LEU A 77 -16.00 -29.57 15.06
N LEU A 78 -16.47 -29.12 13.89
CA LEU A 78 -17.72 -29.58 13.30
C LEU A 78 -17.59 -30.91 12.53
N VAL A 79 -16.44 -31.18 11.91
CA VAL A 79 -16.18 -32.44 11.19
C VAL A 79 -16.32 -33.67 12.09
N PRO A 80 -15.65 -33.78 13.25
CA PRO A 80 -15.79 -34.95 14.12
C PRO A 80 -17.21 -35.06 14.73
N LEU A 81 -17.90 -33.94 14.92
CA LEU A 81 -19.28 -33.92 15.37
C LEU A 81 -20.23 -34.43 14.28
N ALA A 82 -20.08 -33.95 13.04
CA ALA A 82 -20.85 -34.40 11.89
C ALA A 82 -20.59 -35.87 11.55
N LEU A 83 -19.35 -36.36 11.70
CA LEU A 83 -19.02 -37.78 11.55
C LEU A 83 -19.63 -38.65 12.66
N ARG A 84 -19.86 -38.10 13.86
CA ARG A 84 -20.54 -38.81 14.96
C ARG A 84 -22.07 -38.79 14.85
N LEU A 85 -22.63 -37.79 14.17
CA LEU A 85 -24.08 -37.61 13.96
C LEU A 85 -24.55 -38.14 12.60
N GLY A 86 -23.63 -38.51 11.71
CA GLY A 86 -23.93 -39.29 10.50
C GLY A 86 -24.36 -40.72 10.88
N PRO A 87 -25.28 -41.32 10.10
CA PRO A 87 -25.89 -42.62 10.40
C PRO A 87 -24.90 -43.78 10.52
#